data_AF-A0A940P8D2-F1
#
_entry.id   AF-A0A940P8D2-F1
#
_cell.length_a   1.000
_cell.length_b   1.000
_cell.length_c   1.000
_cell.angle_alpha   90.00
_cell.angle_beta   90.00
_cell.angle_gamma   90.00
#
_symmetry.space_group_name_H-M   'P 1'
#
loop_
_entity.id
_entity.type
_entity.pdbx_description
1 polymer ?
#
loop_
_entity_poly.entity_id
_entity_poly.type
_entity_poly.pdbx_seq_one_letter_code
_entity_poly.pdbx_strand_id
1 'polypeptide(L)'
;YSFQIYCDFSGYSDMATGLARYMGFDAGRNFDHPYLAQSVGDFWRRWHISLSSWLRDYVYIPLGGSRVALPRIYLNLVVTFLVSGIWHGAGWHFVIWGLLHGLCLCVERMLKPWAQKLKIVPAVRIAVTFCLVSFAWVFFRAGSAGEALAVLRKLGEIPRELLQLKQDARGICLLSSCGGFAGFAQRKGAG
;
A
#
# COMPACT_ATOMS: atom_id res chain seq x y z
N TYR A 1 7.61 5.77 2.52
CA TYR A 1 8.27 4.49 2.85
C TYR A 1 8.11 3.45 1.74
N SER A 2 6.92 3.20 1.19
CA SER A 2 6.71 2.17 0.13
C SER A 2 7.74 2.24 -1.02
N PHE A 3 7.90 3.40 -1.67
CA PHE A 3 8.90 3.53 -2.74
C PHE A 3 10.34 3.32 -2.27
N GLN A 4 10.69 3.73 -1.04
CA GLN A 4 12.02 3.54 -0.48
C GLN A 4 12.34 2.05 -0.33
N ILE A 5 11.47 1.28 0.34
CA ILE A 5 11.69 -0.16 0.53
C ILE A 5 11.74 -0.88 -0.82
N TYR A 6 10.89 -0.50 -1.78
CA TYR A 6 10.90 -1.10 -3.11
C TYR A 6 12.21 -0.83 -3.86
N CYS A 7 12.63 0.43 -3.99
CA CYS A 7 13.83 0.78 -4.74
C CYS A 7 15.09 0.17 -4.11
N ASP A 8 15.17 0.13 -2.79
CA ASP A 8 16.28 -0.47 -2.07
C ASP A 8 16.37 -1.98 -2.32
N PHE A 9 15.29 -2.74 -2.01
CA PHE A 9 15.27 -4.19 -2.20
C PHE A 9 15.38 -4.62 -3.66
N SER A 10 14.73 -3.88 -4.58
CA SER A 10 14.82 -4.16 -6.01
C SER A 10 16.24 -3.91 -6.50
N GLY A 11 16.86 -2.79 -6.11
CA GLY A 11 18.24 -2.49 -6.50
C GLY A 11 19.22 -3.57 -6.04
N TYR A 12 19.12 -4.02 -4.79
CA TYR A 12 19.93 -5.15 -4.30
C TYR A 12 19.67 -6.44 -5.08
N SER A 13 18.42 -6.76 -5.35
CA SER A 13 18.05 -7.98 -6.09
C SER A 13 18.55 -7.96 -7.53
N ASP A 14 18.52 -6.80 -8.18
CA ASP A 14 19.01 -6.62 -9.56
C ASP A 14 20.53 -6.77 -9.63
N MET A 15 21.26 -6.21 -8.66
CA MET A 15 22.71 -6.42 -8.54
C MET A 15 23.05 -7.90 -8.33
N ALA A 16 22.33 -8.59 -7.43
CA ALA A 16 22.53 -10.01 -7.18
C ALA A 16 22.21 -10.86 -8.42
N THR A 17 21.18 -10.51 -9.18
CA THR A 17 20.81 -11.18 -10.43
C THR A 17 21.89 -10.97 -11.50
N GLY A 18 22.45 -9.75 -11.59
CA GLY A 18 23.56 -9.44 -12.49
C GLY A 18 24.81 -10.27 -12.18
N LEU A 19 25.16 -10.39 -10.88
CA LEU A 19 26.28 -11.23 -10.46
C LEU A 19 26.03 -12.72 -10.69
N ALA A 20 24.82 -13.21 -10.42
CA ALA A 20 24.44 -14.60 -10.70
C ALA A 20 24.61 -14.91 -12.20
N ARG A 21 24.15 -14.01 -13.08
CA ARG A 21 24.31 -14.15 -14.54
C ARG A 21 25.78 -14.14 -14.97
N TYR A 22 26.60 -13.30 -14.35
CA TYR A 22 28.04 -13.30 -14.59
C TYR A 22 28.70 -14.64 -14.20
N MET A 23 28.22 -15.29 -13.14
CA MET A 23 28.68 -16.61 -12.69
C MET A 23 28.04 -17.77 -13.46
N GLY A 24 27.20 -17.51 -14.46
CA GLY A 24 26.54 -18.54 -15.28
C GLY A 24 25.23 -19.11 -14.70
N PHE A 25 24.67 -18.49 -13.67
CA PHE A 25 23.40 -18.89 -13.06
C PHE A 25 22.26 -17.94 -13.43
N ASP A 26 21.05 -18.46 -13.67
CA ASP A 26 19.85 -17.64 -13.81
C ASP A 26 19.01 -17.67 -12.53
N ALA A 27 19.13 -16.62 -11.72
CA ALA A 27 18.39 -16.47 -10.47
C ALA A 27 16.94 -15.97 -10.67
N GLY A 28 16.55 -15.63 -11.92
CA GLY A 28 15.26 -15.02 -12.22
C GLY A 28 15.11 -13.59 -11.67
N ARG A 29 13.92 -13.00 -11.83
CA ARG A 29 13.60 -11.67 -11.30
C ARG A 29 12.93 -11.79 -9.94
N ASN A 30 13.29 -10.92 -9.01
CA ASN A 30 12.66 -10.89 -7.69
C ASN A 30 11.52 -9.87 -7.58
N PHE A 31 11.46 -8.87 -8.48
CA PHE A 31 10.41 -7.86 -8.52
C PHE A 31 9.92 -7.61 -9.95
N ASP A 32 8.60 -7.39 -10.11
CA ASP A 32 7.97 -7.10 -11.40
C ASP A 32 6.87 -6.03 -11.29
N HIS A 33 7.29 -4.76 -11.25
CA HIS A 33 6.40 -3.59 -11.11
C HIS A 33 5.26 -3.79 -10.09
N PRO A 34 5.58 -4.12 -8.82
CA PRO A 34 4.59 -4.57 -7.85
C PRO A 34 3.52 -3.52 -7.53
N TYR A 35 3.85 -2.23 -7.62
CA TYR A 35 2.89 -1.15 -7.38
C TYR A 35 1.92 -0.87 -8.52
N LEU A 36 2.05 -1.58 -9.64
CA LEU A 36 1.03 -1.62 -10.70
C LEU A 36 0.05 -2.80 -10.54
N ALA A 37 0.14 -3.55 -9.44
CA ALA A 37 -0.74 -4.66 -9.16
C ALA A 37 -2.21 -4.20 -9.00
N GLN A 38 -3.13 -4.92 -9.62
CA GLN A 38 -4.57 -4.62 -9.55
C GLN A 38 -5.31 -5.37 -8.41
N SER A 39 -4.57 -6.14 -7.62
CA SER A 39 -5.06 -6.79 -6.41
C SER A 39 -3.91 -7.16 -5.48
N VAL A 40 -4.19 -7.49 -4.23
CA VAL A 40 -3.16 -7.86 -3.24
C VAL A 40 -2.54 -9.21 -3.64
N GLY A 41 -3.32 -10.13 -4.19
CA GLY A 41 -2.79 -11.36 -4.77
C GLY A 41 -1.86 -11.10 -5.96
N ASP A 42 -2.17 -10.12 -6.80
CA ASP A 42 -1.29 -9.72 -7.90
C ASP A 42 0.00 -9.05 -7.41
N PHE A 43 -0.09 -8.26 -6.34
CA PHE A 43 1.07 -7.65 -5.69
C PHE A 43 2.05 -8.72 -5.21
N TRP A 44 1.58 -9.76 -4.52
CA TRP A 44 2.43 -10.84 -4.01
C TRP A 44 3.01 -11.75 -5.10
N ARG A 45 2.44 -11.78 -6.30
CA ARG A 45 3.07 -12.43 -7.46
C ARG A 45 4.21 -11.62 -8.07
N ARG A 46 4.29 -10.33 -7.76
CA ARG A 46 5.23 -9.36 -8.32
C ARG A 46 6.25 -8.85 -7.30
N TRP A 47 5.99 -9.06 -6.01
CA TRP A 47 6.81 -8.62 -4.90
C TRP A 47 7.59 -9.79 -4.32
N HIS A 48 8.91 -9.63 -4.20
CA HIS A 48 9.83 -10.60 -3.61
C HIS A 48 9.54 -12.04 -4.08
N ILE A 49 9.49 -12.21 -5.40
CA ILE A 49 8.95 -13.38 -6.11
C ILE A 49 9.52 -14.70 -5.56
N SER A 50 10.82 -14.75 -5.25
CA SER A 50 11.48 -15.95 -4.71
C SER A 50 10.88 -16.38 -3.37
N LEU A 51 10.73 -15.46 -2.42
CA LEU A 51 10.11 -15.70 -1.11
C LEU A 51 8.63 -16.02 -1.26
N SER A 52 7.92 -15.24 -2.08
CA SER A 52 6.50 -15.45 -2.35
C SER A 52 6.23 -16.85 -2.94
N SER A 53 7.08 -17.32 -3.85
CA SER A 53 7.02 -18.70 -4.36
C SER A 53 7.36 -19.72 -3.28
N TRP A 54 8.38 -19.46 -2.46
CA TRP A 54 8.77 -20.38 -1.39
C TRP A 54 7.65 -20.57 -0.36
N LEU A 55 7.03 -19.49 0.10
CA LEU A 55 5.88 -19.53 1.01
C LEU A 55 4.70 -20.28 0.38
N ARG A 56 4.43 -20.05 -0.92
CA ARG A 56 3.38 -20.77 -1.63
C ARG A 56 3.68 -22.27 -1.67
N ASP A 57 4.88 -22.64 -2.08
CA ASP A 57 5.21 -24.02 -2.43
C ASP A 57 5.53 -24.88 -1.19
N TYR A 58 6.07 -24.27 -0.14
CA TYR A 58 6.49 -24.96 1.08
C TYR A 58 5.60 -24.72 2.31
N VAL A 59 4.70 -23.74 2.28
CA VAL A 59 3.75 -23.49 3.38
C VAL A 59 2.31 -23.64 2.90
N TYR A 60 1.89 -22.85 1.91
CA TYR A 60 0.49 -22.81 1.50
C TYR A 60 0.00 -24.11 0.85
N ILE A 61 0.75 -24.66 -0.11
CA ILE A 61 0.39 -25.90 -0.82
C ILE A 61 0.36 -27.11 0.13
N PRO A 62 1.39 -27.34 0.99
CA PRO A 62 1.35 -28.43 1.96
C PRO A 62 0.18 -28.38 2.95
N LEU A 63 -0.33 -27.18 3.27
CA LEU A 63 -1.53 -27.02 4.10
C LEU A 63 -2.85 -27.37 3.36
N GLY A 64 -2.78 -27.80 2.10
CA GLY A 64 -3.91 -28.15 1.23
C GLY A 64 -4.23 -27.09 0.19
N GLY A 65 -3.52 -25.96 0.20
CA GLY A 65 -3.63 -24.88 -0.78
C GLY A 65 -5.09 -24.43 -1.01
N SER A 66 -5.50 -24.37 -2.27
CA SER A 66 -6.86 -24.05 -2.69
C SER A 66 -7.73 -25.28 -2.99
N ARG A 67 -7.31 -26.49 -2.60
CA ARG A 67 -8.03 -27.76 -2.87
C ARG A 67 -8.86 -28.27 -1.68
N VAL A 68 -8.98 -27.46 -0.63
CA VAL A 68 -9.70 -27.76 0.62
C VAL A 68 -10.98 -26.92 0.75
N ALA A 69 -11.82 -27.21 1.74
CA ALA A 69 -13.03 -26.44 2.00
C ALA A 69 -12.75 -24.95 2.22
N LEU A 70 -13.69 -24.07 1.86
CA LEU A 70 -13.52 -22.62 1.89
C LEU A 70 -12.96 -22.07 3.23
N PRO A 71 -13.47 -22.46 4.42
CA PRO A 71 -12.91 -21.98 5.69
C PRO A 71 -11.43 -22.35 5.86
N ARG A 72 -11.04 -23.54 5.41
CA ARG A 72 -9.65 -24.01 5.48
C ARG A 72 -8.74 -23.22 4.54
N ILE A 73 -9.24 -22.81 3.37
CA ILE A 73 -8.49 -21.94 2.46
C ILE A 73 -8.16 -20.61 3.13
N TYR A 74 -9.14 -19.97 3.79
CA TYR A 74 -8.92 -18.69 4.48
C TYR A 74 -7.91 -18.85 5.63
N LEU A 75 -8.03 -19.93 6.40
CA LEU A 75 -7.05 -20.24 7.45
C LEU A 75 -5.65 -20.42 6.86
N ASN A 76 -5.51 -21.19 5.78
CA ASN A 76 -4.22 -21.43 5.12
C ASN A 76 -3.58 -20.14 4.63
N LEU A 77 -4.37 -19.20 4.08
CA LEU A 77 -3.88 -17.88 3.68
C LEU A 77 -3.35 -17.09 4.88
N VAL A 78 -4.13 -16.99 5.95
CA VAL A 78 -3.72 -16.28 7.17
C VAL A 78 -2.46 -16.91 7.77
N VAL A 79 -2.42 -18.23 7.92
CA VAL A 79 -1.26 -18.96 8.46
C VAL A 79 -0.01 -18.72 7.61
N THR A 80 -0.12 -18.82 6.28
CA THR A 80 1.02 -18.58 5.37
C THR A 80 1.61 -17.19 5.57
N PHE A 81 0.76 -16.17 5.71
CA PHE A 81 1.22 -14.80 5.92
C PHE A 81 1.69 -14.50 7.35
N LEU A 82 1.17 -15.19 8.36
CA LEU A 82 1.72 -15.13 9.71
C LEU A 82 3.13 -15.72 9.76
N VAL A 83 3.35 -16.86 9.08
CA VAL A 83 4.69 -17.45 8.93
C VAL A 83 5.62 -16.49 8.20
N SER A 84 5.14 -15.81 7.15
CA SER A 84 5.88 -14.75 6.47
C SER A 84 6.27 -13.60 7.41
N GLY A 85 5.34 -13.11 8.23
CA GLY A 85 5.62 -12.08 9.24
C GLY A 85 6.67 -12.53 10.25
N ILE A 86 6.55 -13.75 10.79
CA ILE A 86 7.51 -14.30 11.75
C ILE A 86 8.90 -14.47 11.11
N TRP A 87 8.97 -14.83 9.82
CA TRP A 87 10.23 -14.94 9.09
C TRP A 87 10.98 -13.59 9.00
N HIS A 88 10.25 -12.47 8.96
CA HIS A 88 10.85 -11.14 8.97
C HIS A 88 11.33 -10.67 10.36
N GLY A 89 10.74 -11.19 11.45
CA GLY A 89 11.23 -10.94 12.81
C GLY A 89 10.22 -11.28 13.92
N ALA A 90 10.70 -11.30 15.17
CA ALA A 90 9.90 -11.68 16.34
C ALA A 90 9.01 -10.54 16.92
N GLY A 91 9.06 -9.34 16.35
CA GLY A 91 8.26 -8.21 16.80
C GLY A 91 6.77 -8.34 16.46
N TRP A 92 5.89 -7.93 17.37
CA TRP A 92 4.43 -7.92 17.14
C TRP A 92 3.99 -7.15 15.89
N HIS A 93 4.77 -6.14 15.48
CA HIS A 93 4.50 -5.36 14.29
C HIS A 93 4.62 -6.20 13.00
N PHE A 94 5.53 -7.18 12.95
CA PHE A 94 5.62 -8.13 11.83
C PHE A 94 4.47 -9.14 11.81
N VAL A 95 4.02 -9.59 12.99
CA VAL A 95 2.83 -10.46 13.11
C VAL A 95 1.58 -9.74 12.60
N ILE A 96 1.40 -8.47 13.00
CA ILE A 96 0.29 -7.63 12.53
C ILE A 96 0.40 -7.41 11.02
N TRP A 97 1.59 -7.10 10.51
CA TRP A 97 1.82 -6.96 9.07
C TRP A 97 1.43 -8.22 8.28
N GLY A 98 1.84 -9.40 8.76
CA GLY A 98 1.46 -10.68 8.17
C GLY A 98 -0.06 -10.89 8.22
N LEU A 99 -0.66 -10.66 9.38
CA LEU A 99 -2.12 -10.77 9.54
C LEU A 99 -2.88 -9.86 8.58
N LEU A 100 -2.45 -8.60 8.41
CA LEU A 100 -3.07 -7.64 7.50
C LEU A 100 -3.06 -8.14 6.05
N HIS A 101 -1.92 -8.67 5.57
CA HIS A 101 -1.84 -9.22 4.22
C HIS A 101 -2.67 -10.49 4.05
N GLY A 102 -2.67 -11.39 5.05
CA GLY A 102 -3.53 -12.57 5.07
C GLY A 102 -5.01 -12.21 4.98
N LEU A 103 -5.46 -11.25 5.80
CA LEU A 103 -6.84 -10.75 5.78
C LEU A 103 -7.20 -10.06 4.47
N CYS A 104 -6.30 -9.27 3.89
CA CYS A 104 -6.53 -8.64 2.59
C CYS A 104 -6.80 -9.69 1.49
N LEU A 105 -6.06 -10.80 1.48
CA LEU A 105 -6.29 -11.89 0.52
C LEU A 105 -7.59 -12.65 0.78
N CYS A 106 -7.96 -12.82 2.05
CA CYS A 106 -9.28 -13.37 2.40
C CYS A 106 -10.41 -12.49 1.85
N VAL A 107 -10.35 -11.18 2.11
CA VAL A 107 -11.33 -10.20 1.61
C VAL A 107 -11.34 -10.15 0.09
N GLU A 108 -10.18 -10.12 -0.56
CA GLU A 108 -10.07 -10.16 -2.02
C GLU A 108 -10.78 -11.40 -2.59
N ARG A 109 -10.56 -12.58 -1.99
CA ARG A 109 -11.19 -13.82 -2.43
C ARG A 109 -12.71 -13.80 -2.24
N MET A 110 -13.20 -13.26 -1.13
CA MET A 110 -14.63 -13.11 -0.85
C MET A 110 -15.31 -12.15 -1.84
N LEU A 111 -14.64 -11.03 -2.16
CA LEU A 111 -15.18 -9.99 -3.04
C LEU A 111 -14.99 -10.30 -4.52
N LYS A 112 -14.16 -11.27 -4.89
CA LYS A 112 -13.85 -11.62 -6.29
C LYS A 112 -15.10 -11.77 -7.19
N PRO A 113 -16.18 -12.47 -6.78
CA PRO A 113 -17.37 -12.61 -7.62
C PRO A 113 -18.12 -11.30 -7.86
N TRP A 114 -18.07 -10.37 -6.89
CA TRP A 114 -18.71 -9.06 -6.97
C TRP A 114 -17.86 -8.07 -7.77
N ALA A 115 -16.55 -8.07 -7.53
CA ALA A 115 -15.59 -7.22 -8.23
C ALA A 115 -15.59 -7.47 -9.75
N GLN A 116 -15.77 -8.73 -10.17
CA GLN A 116 -15.90 -9.08 -11.59
C GLN A 116 -17.13 -8.48 -12.26
N LYS A 117 -18.22 -8.23 -11.50
CA LYS A 117 -19.44 -7.61 -12.03
C LYS A 117 -19.33 -6.08 -12.12
N LEU A 118 -18.56 -5.46 -11.22
CA LEU A 118 -18.52 -4.01 -11.05
C LEU A 118 -17.69 -3.24 -12.09
N LYS A 119 -17.10 -3.90 -13.09
CA LYS A 119 -16.28 -3.30 -14.17
C LYS A 119 -15.39 -2.13 -13.69
N ILE A 120 -14.76 -2.29 -12.54
CA ILE A 120 -13.94 -1.23 -11.92
C ILE A 120 -12.72 -0.99 -12.82
N VAL A 121 -12.47 0.28 -13.16
CA VAL A 121 -11.34 0.65 -14.02
C VAL A 121 -10.00 0.27 -13.36
N PRO A 122 -9.01 -0.20 -14.15
CA PRO A 122 -7.74 -0.68 -13.61
C PRO A 122 -7.02 0.31 -12.69
N ALA A 123 -7.05 1.60 -13.01
CA ALA A 123 -6.40 2.65 -12.21
C ALA A 123 -6.93 2.69 -10.76
N VAL A 124 -8.25 2.54 -10.57
CA VAL A 124 -8.86 2.50 -9.23
C VAL A 124 -8.41 1.25 -8.48
N ARG A 125 -8.35 0.10 -9.14
CA ARG A 125 -7.88 -1.15 -8.53
C ARG A 125 -6.42 -1.07 -8.09
N ILE A 126 -5.57 -0.45 -8.91
CA ILE A 126 -4.17 -0.19 -8.60
C ILE A 126 -4.06 0.74 -7.40
N ALA A 127 -4.78 1.87 -7.40
CA ALA A 127 -4.77 2.81 -6.29
C ALA A 127 -5.21 2.16 -4.97
N VAL A 128 -6.30 1.40 -4.98
CA VAL A 128 -6.78 0.68 -3.79
C VAL A 128 -5.73 -0.33 -3.30
N THR A 129 -5.17 -1.14 -4.20
CA THR A 129 -4.13 -2.11 -3.85
C THR A 129 -2.90 -1.43 -3.26
N PHE A 130 -2.44 -0.36 -3.90
CA PHE A 130 -1.31 0.44 -3.43
C PHE A 130 -1.56 1.02 -2.03
N CYS A 131 -2.76 1.55 -1.77
CA CYS A 131 -3.12 2.07 -0.45
C CYS A 131 -3.14 0.98 0.62
N LEU A 132 -3.74 -0.18 0.34
CA LEU A 132 -3.78 -1.32 1.28
C LEU A 132 -2.37 -1.83 1.63
N VAL A 133 -1.52 -1.99 0.62
CA VAL A 133 -0.15 -2.44 0.81
C VAL A 133 0.68 -1.38 1.52
N SER A 134 0.54 -0.09 1.16
CA SER A 134 1.22 1.01 1.84
C SER A 134 0.82 1.15 3.31
N PHE A 135 -0.46 0.90 3.63
CA PHE A 135 -0.93 0.85 5.00
C PHE A 135 -0.27 -0.30 5.77
N ALA A 136 -0.20 -1.50 5.19
CA ALA A 136 0.51 -2.61 5.81
C ALA A 136 2.00 -2.28 6.05
N TRP A 137 2.67 -1.64 5.09
CA TRP A 137 4.07 -1.23 5.22
C TRP A 137 4.36 -0.32 6.42
N VAL A 138 3.37 0.41 6.96
CA VAL A 138 3.54 1.19 8.19
C VAL A 138 3.94 0.30 9.36
N PHE A 139 3.32 -0.88 9.49
CA PHE A 139 3.62 -1.85 10.54
C PHE A 139 4.97 -2.55 10.31
N PHE A 140 5.34 -2.78 9.07
CA PHE A 140 6.65 -3.35 8.74
C PHE A 140 7.81 -2.41 9.11
N ARG A 141 7.60 -1.10 8.95
CA ARG A 141 8.60 -0.06 9.22
C ARG A 141 8.71 0.31 10.70
N ALA A 142 7.61 0.25 11.43
CA ALA A 142 7.55 0.74 12.79
C ALA A 142 8.39 -0.13 13.74
N GLY A 143 9.21 0.49 14.60
CA GLY A 143 10.01 -0.24 15.59
C GLY A 143 9.16 -0.87 16.70
N SER A 144 7.89 -0.46 16.82
CA SER A 144 6.90 -1.06 17.72
C SER A 144 5.47 -0.85 17.22
N ALA A 145 4.53 -1.65 17.72
CA ALA A 145 3.09 -1.44 17.44
C ALA A 145 2.61 -0.05 17.90
N GLY A 146 3.20 0.51 18.96
CA GLY A 146 2.90 1.85 19.44
C GLY A 146 3.34 2.94 18.46
N GLU A 147 4.51 2.78 17.84
CA GLU A 147 5.00 3.71 16.82
C GLU A 147 4.14 3.66 15.54
N ALA A 148 3.71 2.46 15.12
CA ALA A 148 2.78 2.31 14.01
C ALA A 148 1.48 3.08 14.27
N LEU A 149 0.91 2.93 15.47
CA LEU A 149 -0.31 3.66 15.87
C LEU A 149 -0.09 5.17 15.92
N ALA A 150 1.09 5.63 16.35
CA ALA A 150 1.43 7.05 16.33
C ALA A 150 1.49 7.62 14.91
N VAL A 151 2.05 6.88 13.95
CA VAL A 151 2.05 7.26 12.52
C VAL A 151 0.62 7.29 11.97
N LEU A 152 -0.21 6.31 12.31
CA LEU A 152 -1.62 6.28 11.88
C LEU A 152 -2.43 7.44 12.46
N ARG A 153 -2.20 7.82 13.72
CA ARG A 153 -2.83 9.00 14.33
C ARG A 153 -2.45 10.28 13.58
N LYS A 154 -1.17 10.46 13.24
CA LYS A 154 -0.70 11.60 12.44
C LYS A 154 -1.28 11.63 11.02
N LEU A 155 -1.56 10.47 10.43
CA LEU A 155 -2.25 10.37 9.13
C LEU A 155 -3.74 10.73 9.21
N GLY A 156 -4.38 10.46 10.35
CA GLY A 156 -5.78 10.83 10.61
C GLY A 156 -5.96 12.29 11.06
N GLU A 157 -4.90 12.92 11.57
CA GLU A 157 -4.87 14.35 11.83
C GLU A 157 -4.81 15.11 10.50
N ILE A 158 -5.87 15.86 10.19
CA ILE A 158 -5.84 16.82 9.09
C ILE A 158 -4.72 17.82 9.40
N PRO A 159 -3.71 18.00 8.53
CA PRO A 159 -2.67 18.98 8.80
C PRO A 159 -3.31 20.35 9.01
N ARG A 160 -2.95 21.02 10.12
CA ARG A 160 -3.53 22.32 10.49
C ARG A 160 -3.38 23.37 9.39
N GLU A 161 -2.40 23.19 8.52
CA GLU A 161 -2.17 23.96 7.29
C GLU A 161 -3.35 23.88 6.30
N LEU A 162 -4.02 22.73 6.17
CA LEU A 162 -5.23 22.60 5.34
C LEU A 162 -6.45 23.27 5.99
N LEU A 163 -6.51 23.33 7.32
CA LEU A 163 -7.53 24.12 8.03
C LEU A 163 -7.28 25.63 7.86
N GLN A 164 -6.02 26.07 7.88
CA GLN A 164 -5.63 27.44 7.58
C GLN A 164 -5.98 27.81 6.13
N LEU A 165 -5.64 26.97 5.15
CA LEU A 165 -6.05 27.19 3.75
C LEU A 165 -7.58 27.27 3.58
N LYS A 166 -8.35 26.49 4.34
CA LYS A 166 -9.83 26.56 4.32
C LYS A 166 -10.36 27.83 5.00
N GLN A 167 -9.67 28.36 6.01
CA GLN A 167 -9.99 29.64 6.66
C GLN A 167 -9.59 30.84 5.79
N ASP A 168 -8.42 30.78 5.16
CA ASP A 168 -7.90 31.81 4.25
C ASP A 168 -8.73 31.88 2.96
N ALA A 169 -9.11 30.74 2.37
CA ALA A 169 -10.01 30.71 1.22
C ALA A 169 -11.42 31.23 1.57
N ARG A 170 -11.91 31.00 2.80
CA ARG A 170 -13.16 31.60 3.28
C ARG A 170 -13.02 33.11 3.52
N GLY A 171 -11.88 33.57 4.04
CA GLY A 171 -11.56 34.99 4.21
C GLY A 171 -11.48 35.72 2.87
N ILE A 172 -10.84 35.13 1.86
CA ILE A 172 -10.77 35.67 0.50
C ILE A 172 -12.16 35.72 -0.14
N CYS A 173 -12.98 34.67 -0.01
CA CYS A 173 -14.33 34.64 -0.58
C CYS A 173 -15.29 35.66 0.09
N LEU A 174 -15.12 35.93 1.39
CA LEU A 174 -15.84 36.99 2.11
C LEU A 174 -15.38 38.40 1.69
N LEU A 175 -14.08 38.60 1.41
CA LEU A 175 -13.57 39.86 0.87
C LEU A 175 -14.02 40.11 -0.58
N SER A 176 -14.13 39.06 -1.39
CA SER A 176 -14.67 39.15 -2.76
C SER A 176 -16.17 39.46 -2.81
N SER A 177 -16.92 39.10 -1.76
CA SER A 177 -18.36 39.37 -1.65
C SER A 177 -18.69 40.69 -0.94
N CYS A 178 -17.75 41.23 -0.15
CA CYS A 178 -17.85 42.58 0.44
C CYS A 178 -17.10 43.68 -0.33
N GLY A 179 -16.33 43.34 -1.38
CA GLY A 179 -15.46 44.28 -2.11
C GLY A 179 -15.96 44.73 -3.48
N GLY A 180 -17.23 44.52 -3.82
CA GLY A 180 -17.85 45.10 -5.02
C GLY A 180 -18.53 46.43 -4.68
N PHE A 181 -18.11 47.52 -5.34
CA PHE A 181 -18.67 48.89 -5.30
C PHE A 181 -18.30 49.80 -4.12
N ALA A 182 -17.05 50.29 -4.07
CA ALA A 182 -16.77 51.69 -3.73
C ALA A 182 -15.30 52.02 -4.01
N GLY A 183 -15.04 52.94 -4.95
CA GLY A 183 -13.69 53.51 -5.08
C GLY A 183 -13.11 53.58 -6.50
N PHE A 184 -13.92 53.67 -7.55
CA PHE A 184 -13.44 54.03 -8.90
C PHE A 184 -14.23 55.23 -9.45
N ALA A 185 -14.24 56.34 -8.70
CA ALA A 185 -14.78 57.60 -9.19
C ALA A 185 -14.25 58.78 -8.36
N GLN A 186 -13.00 59.19 -8.56
CA GLN A 186 -12.55 60.59 -8.42
C GLN A 186 -11.05 60.70 -8.73
N ARG A 187 -10.71 60.85 -10.02
CA ARG A 187 -9.47 61.53 -10.46
C ARG A 187 -9.60 61.96 -11.92
N LYS A 188 -10.56 62.84 -12.20
CA LYS A 188 -10.58 63.73 -13.37
C LYS A 188 -11.26 65.05 -12.98
N GLY A 189 -10.56 66.16 -13.15
CA GLY A 189 -10.96 67.53 -12.80
C GLY A 189 -9.86 68.20 -11.96
N ALA A 190 -8.85 68.81 -12.57
CA ALA A 190 -8.80 70.18 -13.10
C ALA A 190 -8.32 71.18 -12.04
N GLY A 191 -7.30 71.98 -12.39
CA GLY A 191 -6.79 73.11 -11.60
C GLY A 191 -5.28 73.07 -11.43
#